data_AF-A0A923HU91-F1
#
_entry.id   AF-A0A923HU91-F1
#
_cell.length_a   1.000
_cell.length_b   1.000
_cell.length_c   1.000
_cell.angle_alpha   90.00
_cell.angle_beta   90.00
_cell.angle_gamma   90.00
#
_symmetry.space_group_name_H-M   'P 1'
#
loop_
_entity.id
_entity.type
_entity.pdbx_description
1 polymer ?
#
loop_
_entity_poly.entity_id
_entity_poly.type
_entity_poly.pdbx_seq_one_letter_code
_entity_poly.pdbx_strand_id
1 'polypeptide(L)' 'ITEDAVPNTVTGNVITNDTVGADSNATPVTAGTFTNAAGYGTLVLNSNGTYTYTLNNSNAAVNGLGAGQSLTDSFTYTLT' A
#
# COMPACT_ATOMS: atom_id res chain seq x y z
N ILE A 1 6.48 7.47 -4.39
CA ILE A 1 5.51 8.22 -5.21
C ILE A 1 5.60 9.68 -4.85
N THR A 2 5.43 10.56 -5.83
CA THR A 2 5.37 12.00 -5.60
C THR A 2 3.93 12.48 -5.80
N GLU A 3 3.58 13.58 -5.15
CA GLU A 3 2.35 14.32 -5.42
C GLU A 3 2.21 14.63 -6.92
N ASP A 4 0.96 14.62 -7.41
CA ASP A 4 0.57 14.96 -8.79
C ASP A 4 1.21 14.14 -9.91
N ALA A 5 2.02 13.14 -9.58
CA ALA A 5 2.66 12.29 -10.56
C ALA A 5 1.66 11.34 -11.23
N VAL A 6 1.92 11.06 -12.50
CA VAL A 6 1.31 9.96 -13.25
C VAL A 6 2.44 9.01 -13.67
N PRO A 7 2.44 7.72 -13.24
CA PRO A 7 1.41 7.09 -12.41
C PRO A 7 1.45 7.55 -10.94
N ASN A 8 0.28 7.67 -10.32
CA ASN A 8 0.11 7.94 -8.88
C ASN A 8 0.04 6.63 -8.05
N THR A 9 0.50 5.53 -8.63
CA THR A 9 0.40 4.19 -8.05
C THR A 9 1.76 3.59 -7.77
N VAL A 10 1.86 2.81 -6.70
CA VAL A 10 2.97 1.88 -6.45
C VAL A 10 2.42 0.47 -6.36
N THR A 11 3.14 -0.48 -6.94
CA THR A 11 2.84 -1.90 -6.83
C THR A 11 3.99 -2.62 -6.14
N GLY A 12 3.67 -3.75 -5.53
CA GLY A 12 4.66 -4.60 -4.91
C GLY A 12 4.07 -5.93 -4.49
N ASN A 13 4.86 -6.71 -3.76
CA ASN A 13 4.43 -7.96 -3.18
C ASN A 13 4.96 -8.07 -1.74
N VAL A 14 4.08 -8.38 -0.80
CA VAL A 14 4.46 -8.54 0.61
C VAL A 14 5.19 -9.87 0.88
N ILE A 15 4.88 -10.91 0.10
CA ILE A 15 5.49 -12.24 0.30
C ILE A 15 6.92 -12.35 -0.24
N THR A 16 7.44 -11.35 -0.98
CA THR A 16 8.84 -11.39 -1.43
C THR A 16 9.84 -11.16 -0.30
N ASN A 17 9.38 -10.60 0.83
CA ASN A 17 10.21 -10.37 2.02
C ASN A 17 9.73 -11.20 3.23
N ASP A 18 8.69 -12.03 3.07
CA ASP A 18 8.17 -12.88 4.13
C ASP A 18 8.49 -14.35 3.85
N THR A 19 8.65 -15.14 4.92
CA THR A 19 8.80 -16.59 4.81
C THR A 19 7.43 -17.25 4.94
N VAL A 20 6.85 -17.66 3.82
CA VAL A 20 5.69 -18.56 3.83
C VAL A 20 6.19 -19.93 4.31
N GLY A 21 5.56 -20.49 5.34
CA GLY A 21 5.99 -21.75 5.95
C GLY A 21 6.10 -22.92 4.94
N ALA A 22 6.65 -24.04 5.40
CA ALA A 22 6.90 -25.21 4.55
C ALA A 22 5.64 -25.75 3.83
N ASP A 23 4.47 -25.56 4.44
CA ASP A 23 3.16 -25.79 3.82
C ASP A 23 2.82 -24.59 2.92
N SER A 24 3.42 -24.53 1.74
CA SER A 24 3.30 -23.40 0.81
C SER A 24 1.84 -23.15 0.40
N ASN A 25 1.15 -22.30 1.15
CA ASN A 25 -0.16 -21.77 0.79
C ASN A 25 0.03 -20.75 -0.34
N ALA A 26 -0.58 -21.00 -1.50
CA ALA A 26 -0.50 -20.11 -2.66
C ALA A 26 -1.16 -18.74 -2.42
N THR A 27 -2.01 -18.63 -1.39
CA THR A 27 -2.69 -17.40 -0.99
C THR A 27 -2.61 -17.20 0.52
N PRO A 28 -1.41 -16.94 1.06
CA PRO A 28 -1.18 -16.88 2.50
C PRO A 28 -1.63 -15.55 3.12
N VAL A 29 -2.15 -14.61 2.33
CA VAL A 29 -2.51 -13.27 2.80
C VAL A 29 -4.02 -13.13 2.89
N THR A 30 -4.52 -12.54 3.99
CA THR A 30 -5.89 -12.06 4.05
C THR A 30 -6.04 -10.83 3.15
N ALA A 31 -6.72 -10.99 2.02
CA ALA A 31 -6.97 -9.89 1.09
C ALA A 31 -7.82 -8.78 1.72
N GLY A 32 -7.58 -7.54 1.32
CA GLY A 32 -8.31 -6.40 1.85
C GLY A 32 -8.00 -5.08 1.14
N THR A 33 -8.88 -4.12 1.40
CA THR A 33 -8.70 -2.72 1.00
C THR A 33 -8.50 -1.89 2.25
N PHE A 34 -7.40 -1.13 2.29
CA PHE A 34 -7.00 -0.36 3.46
C PHE A 34 -6.88 1.11 3.09
N THR A 35 -7.34 1.96 4.00
CA THR A 35 -7.20 3.41 3.93
C THR A 35 -6.72 3.88 5.30
N ASN A 36 -5.73 4.77 5.33
CA ASN A 36 -5.33 5.39 6.59
C ASN A 36 -6.39 6.41 7.05
N ALA A 37 -6.38 6.78 8.33
CA ALA A 37 -7.34 7.75 8.86
C ALA A 37 -7.23 9.14 8.21
N ALA A 38 -6.05 9.49 7.69
CA ALA A 38 -5.81 10.77 7.02
C ALA A 38 -6.21 10.78 5.54
N GLY A 39 -6.57 9.63 4.97
CA GLY A 39 -7.04 9.48 3.59
C GLY A 39 -6.01 9.83 2.50
N TYR A 40 -4.71 9.61 2.76
CA TYR A 40 -3.63 9.94 1.81
C TYR A 40 -3.65 9.05 0.57
N GLY A 41 -4.14 7.82 0.71
CA GLY A 41 -4.31 6.91 -0.40
C GLY A 41 -5.00 5.63 0.03
N THR A 42 -5.12 4.72 -0.93
CA THR A 42 -5.78 3.42 -0.75
C THR A 42 -4.83 2.31 -1.15
N LEU A 43 -4.66 1.33 -0.26
CA LEU A 43 -3.94 0.09 -0.52
C LEU A 43 -4.94 -1.03 -0.82
N VAL A 44 -4.82 -1.67 -1.98
CA VAL A 44 -5.50 -2.93 -2.29
C VAL A 44 -4.47 -4.06 -2.17
N LEU A 45 -4.68 -4.99 -1.25
CA LEU A 45 -3.84 -6.16 -1.02
C LEU A 45 -4.59 -7.42 -1.43
N ASN A 46 -4.00 -8.20 -2.32
CA ASN A 46 -4.56 -9.47 -2.78
C ASN A 46 -4.04 -10.63 -1.91
N SER A 47 -4.75 -11.76 -1.97
CA SER A 47 -4.42 -12.93 -1.15
C SER A 47 -3.11 -13.63 -1.56
N ASN A 48 -2.64 -13.39 -2.78
CA ASN A 48 -1.32 -13.82 -3.27
C ASN A 48 -0.17 -12.87 -2.85
N GLY A 49 -0.45 -11.89 -2.00
CA GLY A 49 0.50 -10.91 -1.48
C GLY A 49 0.78 -9.72 -2.40
N THR A 50 0.31 -9.74 -3.66
CA THR A 50 0.45 -8.56 -4.53
C THR A 50 -0.40 -7.41 -3.99
N TYR A 51 0.15 -6.19 -4.03
CA TYR A 51 -0.57 -5.00 -3.63
C TYR A 51 -0.42 -3.87 -4.63
N THR A 52 -1.41 -2.98 -4.63
CA THR A 52 -1.37 -1.68 -5.30
C THR A 52 -1.76 -0.60 -4.30
N TYR A 53 -0.88 0.37 -4.10
CA TYR A 53 -1.20 1.61 -3.41
C TYR A 53 -1.48 2.70 -4.44
N THR A 54 -2.58 3.43 -4.27
CA THR A 54 -2.96 4.57 -5.10
C THR A 54 -3.00 5.83 -4.24
N LEU A 55 -2.16 6.81 -4.57
CA LEU A 55 -2.14 8.11 -3.89
C LEU A 55 -3.38 8.93 -4.24
N ASN A 56 -3.97 9.56 -3.22
CA ASN A 56 -5.09 10.48 -3.38
C ASN A 56 -4.59 11.92 -3.58
N ASN A 57 -4.36 12.32 -4.83
CA ASN A 57 -3.99 13.70 -5.20
C ASN A 57 -5.14 14.71 -5.05
N SER A 58 -6.30 14.31 -4.52
CA SER A 58 -7.36 15.23 -4.11
C SER A 58 -7.29 15.54 -2.61
N ASN A 59 -6.39 14.90 -1.86
CA ASN A 59 -6.22 15.13 -0.44
C ASN A 59 -5.44 16.43 -0.21
N ALA A 60 -6.00 17.36 0.55
CA ALA A 60 -5.38 18.66 0.79
C ALA A 60 -4.00 18.59 1.48
N ALA A 61 -3.75 17.56 2.31
CA ALA A 61 -2.44 17.37 2.94
C ALA A 61 -1.41 16.81 1.95
N VAL A 62 -1.84 15.93 1.04
CA VAL A 62 -0.99 15.46 -0.07
C VAL A 62 -0.62 16.63 -0.97
N ASN A 63 -1.61 17.46 -1.34
CA ASN A 63 -1.40 18.63 -2.20
C ASN A 63 -0.66 19.79 -1.52
N GLY A 64 -0.48 19.69 -0.20
CA GLY A 64 0.23 20.67 0.61
C GLY A 64 1.72 20.35 0.75
N LEU A 65 2.22 19.29 0.12
CA LEU A 65 3.60 18.86 0.32
C LEU A 65 4.59 19.80 -0.37
N GLY A 66 5.33 20.56 0.44
CA GLY A 66 6.45 21.36 -0.04
C GLY A 66 7.66 20.50 -0.45
N ALA A 67 8.60 21.12 -1.17
CA ALA A 67 9.85 20.46 -1.54
C ALA A 67 10.60 19.90 -0.32
N GLY A 68 10.92 18.61 -0.37
CA GLY A 68 11.60 17.89 0.71
C GLY A 68 10.70 17.45 1.87
N GLN A 69 9.40 17.73 1.83
CA GLN A 69 8.44 17.21 2.79
C GLN A 69 7.92 15.83 2.36
N SER A 70 7.49 15.04 3.35
CA SER A 70 6.95 13.69 3.14
C SER A 70 5.80 13.42 4.11
N LEU A 71 4.84 12.61 3.65
CA LEU A 71 3.83 11.96 4.48
C LEU A 71 4.12 10.45 4.53
N THR A 72 3.69 9.81 5.61
CA THR A 72 3.90 8.39 5.83
C THR A 72 2.57 7.69 6.04
N ASP A 73 2.36 6.59 5.31
CA ASP A 73 1.31 5.62 5.54
C ASP A 73 1.86 4.31 6.10
N SER A 74 1.11 3.72 7.02
CA SER A 74 1.40 2.42 7.60
C SER A 74 0.13 1.56 7.59
N PHE A 75 0.26 0.35 7.08
CA PHE A 75 -0.82 -0.61 6.97
C PHE A 75 -0.39 -1.93 7.61
N THR A 76 -1.27 -2.54 8.38
CA THR A 76 -1.07 -3.87 8.96
C THR A 76 -1.91 -4.89 8.22
N TYR A 77 -1.37 -6.09 8.06
CA TYR A 77 -2.03 -7.20 7.40
C TYR A 77 -1.70 -8.50 8.12
N THR A 78 -2.39 -9.59 7.77
CA THR A 78 -2.23 -10.89 8.41
C THR A 78 -1.85 -11.94 7.37
N LEU A 79 -0.88 -12.79 7.74
CA LEU A 79 -0.59 -14.03 7.05
C LEU A 79 -1.27 -15.21 7.75
N THR A 80 -1.69 -16.20 6.98
CA THR A 80 -2.35 -17.44 7.43
C THR A 80 -1.65 -18.68 6.91
#